data_AF-A0A1Y3BMX9-F1
#
_entry.id   AF-A0A1Y3BMX9-F1
#
_cell.length_a   1.000
_cell.length_b   1.000
_cell.length_c   1.000
_cell.angle_alpha   90.00
_cell.angle_beta   90.00
_cell.angle_gamma   90.00
#
_symmetry.space_group_name_H-M   'P 1'
#
loop_
_entity.id
_entity.type
_entity.pdbx_description
1 polymer ?
#
loop_
_entity_poly.entity_id
_entity_poly.type
_entity_poly.pdbx_seq_one_letter_code
_entity_poly.pdbx_strand_id
1 'polypeptide(L)'
;FTQPFRICLVQIYGYRQLIARLDKLRAIAFDPNNESHQKLLKTLWEKLCPDRKFDGLISKQWTEIGFQGSDPSTDFRGMGLLSLENLVFFVTVFGEYARNILSHSLHP
;
A
#
# COMPACT_ATOMS: atom_id res chain seq x y z
N PHE A 1 -30.32 -23.53 19.28
CA PHE A 1 -30.71 -22.38 18.42
C PHE A 1 -29.99 -21.06 18.73
N THR A 2 -29.43 -20.84 19.93
CA THR A 2 -28.82 -19.55 20.33
C THR A 2 -27.37 -19.33 19.87
N GLN A 3 -26.61 -20.40 19.65
CA GLN A 3 -25.17 -20.30 19.36
C GLN A 3 -24.83 -19.77 17.96
N PRO A 4 -25.47 -20.25 16.86
CA PRO A 4 -25.22 -19.68 15.53
C PRO A 4 -25.58 -18.19 15.46
N PHE A 5 -26.70 -17.80 16.07
CA PHE A 5 -27.13 -16.40 16.12
C PHE A 5 -26.12 -15.51 16.86
N ARG A 6 -25.60 -15.97 18.01
CA ARG A 6 -24.55 -15.25 18.74
C ARG A 6 -23.28 -15.10 17.90
N ILE A 7 -22.86 -16.15 17.19
CA ILE A 7 -21.69 -16.10 16.31
C ILE A 7 -21.90 -15.05 15.20
N CYS A 8 -23.06 -15.06 14.53
CA CYS A 8 -23.37 -14.09 13.50
C CYS A 8 -23.33 -12.64 14.03
N LEU A 9 -23.89 -12.38 15.22
CA LEU A 9 -23.86 -11.05 15.82
C LEU A 9 -22.43 -10.58 16.14
N VAL A 10 -21.60 -11.47 16.71
CA VAL A 10 -20.18 -11.17 16.99
C VAL A 10 -19.44 -10.87 15.69
N GLN A 11 -19.66 -11.65 14.64
CA GLN A 11 -19.05 -11.42 13.33
C GLN A 11 -19.49 -10.07 12.73
N ILE A 12 -20.81 -9.79 12.69
CA ILE A 12 -21.34 -8.51 12.17
C ILE A 12 -20.73 -7.32 12.92
N TYR A 13 -20.69 -7.38 14.25
CA TYR A 13 -20.08 -6.34 15.06
C TYR A 13 -18.58 -6.21 14.78
N GLY A 14 -17.85 -7.32 14.74
CA GLY A 14 -16.43 -7.35 14.44
C GLY A 14 -16.10 -6.75 13.06
N TYR A 15 -16.85 -7.12 12.02
CA TYR A 15 -16.70 -6.56 10.68
C TYR A 15 -16.97 -5.06 10.65
N ARG A 16 -18.00 -4.57 11.34
CA ARG A 16 -18.28 -3.13 11.43
C ARG A 16 -17.14 -2.37 12.11
N GLN A 17 -16.57 -2.91 13.17
CA GLN A 17 -15.41 -2.30 13.84
C GLN A 17 -14.17 -2.30 12.95
N LEU A 18 -13.93 -3.39 12.21
CA LEU A 18 -12.85 -3.47 11.25
C LEU A 18 -12.99 -2.41 10.15
N ILE A 19 -14.17 -2.31 9.53
CA ILE A 19 -14.46 -1.30 8.49
C ILE A 19 -14.25 0.10 9.06
N ALA A 20 -14.78 0.41 10.24
CA ALA A 20 -14.60 1.72 10.86
C ALA A 20 -13.12 2.06 11.14
N ARG A 21 -12.29 1.05 11.47
CA ARG A 21 -10.84 1.23 11.62
C ARG A 21 -10.16 1.48 10.28
N LEU A 22 -10.52 0.72 9.24
CA LEU A 22 -10.00 0.91 7.89
C LEU A 22 -10.38 2.29 7.33
N ASP A 23 -11.61 2.75 7.60
CA ASP A 23 -12.08 4.08 7.23
C ASP A 23 -11.23 5.20 7.84
N LYS A 24 -10.85 5.05 9.12
CA LYS A 24 -9.93 5.99 9.77
C LYS A 24 -8.54 5.97 9.13
N LEU A 25 -8.01 4.79 8.80
CA LEU A 25 -6.68 4.66 8.21
C LEU A 25 -6.65 5.21 6.78
N ARG A 26 -7.65 4.91 5.94
CA ARG A 26 -7.70 5.43 4.56
C ARG A 26 -7.92 6.94 4.48
N ALA A 27 -8.41 7.56 5.55
CA ALA A 27 -8.56 9.00 5.66
C ALA A 27 -7.23 9.73 5.98
N ILE A 28 -6.18 9.00 6.38
CA ILE A 28 -4.85 9.58 6.62
C ILE A 28 -4.22 9.88 5.26
N ALA A 29 -4.08 11.16 4.92
CA ALA A 29 -3.39 11.57 3.72
C ALA A 29 -1.88 11.25 3.82
N PHE A 30 -1.27 10.89 2.68
CA PHE A 30 0.18 10.85 2.59
C PHE A 30 0.73 12.27 2.81
N ASP A 31 1.82 12.36 3.56
CA ASP A 31 2.48 13.62 3.89
C ASP A 31 3.96 13.50 3.48
N PRO A 32 4.41 14.24 2.45
CA PRO A 32 5.79 14.19 1.99
C PRO A 32 6.78 14.75 3.01
N ASN A 33 6.36 15.50 4.03
CA ASN A 33 7.22 16.00 5.10
C ASN A 33 7.32 15.05 6.30
N ASN A 34 6.52 13.98 6.33
CA ASN A 34 6.53 13.01 7.41
C ASN A 34 7.53 11.88 7.13
N GLU A 35 8.56 11.78 7.96
CA GLU A 35 9.63 10.78 7.81
C GLU A 35 9.13 9.33 7.77
N SER A 36 8.06 9.01 8.50
CA SER A 36 7.49 7.66 8.50
C SER A 36 6.84 7.31 7.15
N HIS A 37 6.17 8.27 6.54
CA HIS A 37 5.54 8.11 5.22
C HIS A 37 6.62 8.01 4.13
N GLN A 38 7.65 8.86 4.20
CA GLN A 38 8.80 8.78 3.30
C GLN A 38 9.50 7.41 3.40
N LYS A 39 9.65 6.87 4.61
CA LYS A 39 10.27 5.56 4.84
C LYS A 39 9.46 4.43 4.22
N LEU A 40 8.13 4.48 4.28
CA LEU A 40 7.27 3.51 3.60
C LEU A 40 7.48 3.55 2.09
N LEU A 41 7.50 4.75 1.51
CA LEU A 41 7.72 4.95 0.08
C LEU A 41 9.09 4.42 -0.37
N LYS A 42 10.14 4.76 0.38
CA LYS A 42 11.50 4.25 0.15
C LYS A 42 11.54 2.71 0.25
N THR A 43 10.89 2.13 1.27
CA THR A 43 10.82 0.68 1.45
C THR A 43 10.13 0.00 0.26
N LEU A 44 9.04 0.59 -0.25
CA LEU A 44 8.35 0.09 -1.44
C LEU A 44 9.32 -0.02 -2.63
N TRP A 45 10.06 1.05 -2.92
CA TRP A 45 11.04 1.06 -4.00
C TRP A 45 12.14 0.02 -3.80
N GLU A 46 12.82 0.04 -2.65
CA GLU A 46 13.97 -0.83 -2.38
C GLU A 46 13.61 -2.32 -2.41
N LYS A 47 12.38 -2.68 -2.00
CA LYS A 47 11.92 -4.08 -2.03
C LYS A 47 11.50 -4.54 -3.42
N LEU A 48 10.91 -3.65 -4.21
CA LEU A 48 10.41 -3.97 -5.54
C LEU A 48 11.51 -3.89 -6.61
N CYS A 49 12.49 -3.02 -6.42
CA CYS A 49 13.59 -2.75 -7.36
C CYS A 49 14.95 -2.82 -6.66
N PRO A 50 15.35 -4.00 -6.11
CA PRO A 50 16.55 -4.12 -5.29
C PRO A 50 17.86 -3.77 -6.02
N ASP A 51 17.89 -3.96 -7.34
CA ASP A 51 19.09 -3.72 -8.16
C ASP A 51 19.22 -2.26 -8.64
N ARG A 52 18.29 -1.37 -8.26
CA ARG A 52 18.25 0.02 -8.72
C ARG A 52 18.29 0.99 -7.54
N LYS A 53 19.13 2.01 -7.66
CA LYS A 53 19.23 3.07 -6.66
C LYS A 53 17.91 3.84 -6.57
N PHE A 54 17.51 4.15 -5.35
CA PHE A 54 16.40 5.07 -5.08
C PHE A 54 16.86 6.53 -5.29
N ASP A 55 16.27 7.21 -6.27
CA ASP A 55 16.67 8.59 -6.62
C ASP A 55 15.97 9.67 -5.78
N GLY A 56 14.94 9.30 -5.01
CA GLY A 56 14.24 10.20 -4.09
C GLY A 56 12.72 10.15 -4.21
N LEU A 57 12.05 10.93 -3.36
CA LEU A 57 10.58 10.94 -3.27
C LEU A 57 9.92 11.44 -4.56
N ILE A 58 10.56 12.39 -5.26
CA ILE A 58 10.12 12.89 -6.57
C ILE A 58 11.12 12.44 -7.61
N SER A 59 10.73 11.49 -8.47
CA SER A 59 11.58 10.94 -9.52
C SER A 59 10.74 10.27 -10.61
N LYS A 60 11.20 10.30 -11.87
CA LYS A 60 10.54 9.59 -12.98
C LYS A 60 10.48 8.08 -12.78
N GLN A 61 11.37 7.55 -11.94
CA GLN A 61 11.44 6.14 -11.54
C GLN A 61 10.09 5.56 -11.10
N TRP A 62 9.23 6.37 -10.45
CA TRP A 62 7.91 5.93 -9.99
C TRP A 62 7.00 5.45 -11.13
N THR A 63 7.10 6.07 -12.31
CA THR A 63 6.30 5.66 -13.48
C THR A 63 6.70 4.29 -14.01
N GLU A 64 7.93 3.84 -13.75
CA GLU A 64 8.42 2.54 -14.18
C GLU A 64 7.82 1.39 -13.39
N ILE A 65 7.24 1.67 -12.21
CA ILE A 65 6.54 0.69 -11.38
C ILE A 65 5.02 0.95 -11.32
N GLY A 66 4.50 1.79 -12.21
CA GLY A 66 3.07 1.97 -12.43
C GLY A 66 2.41 3.18 -11.75
N PHE A 67 3.16 4.09 -11.12
CA PHE A 67 2.59 5.36 -10.63
C PHE A 67 2.31 6.31 -11.80
N GLN A 68 1.30 7.18 -11.66
CA GLN A 68 0.85 8.05 -12.74
C GLN A 68 1.87 9.14 -13.14
N GLY A 69 2.77 9.51 -12.23
CA GLY A 69 3.77 10.56 -12.46
C GLY A 69 5.02 10.41 -11.61
N SER A 70 5.86 11.46 -11.60
CA SER A 70 7.08 11.48 -10.81
C SER A 70 6.86 11.73 -9.31
N ASP A 71 5.65 12.16 -8.93
CA ASP A 71 5.24 12.38 -7.55
C ASP A 71 4.15 11.37 -7.18
N PRO A 72 4.50 10.32 -6.42
CA PRO A 72 3.57 9.25 -6.05
C PRO A 72 2.53 9.69 -5.02
N SER A 73 2.68 10.86 -4.38
CA SER A 73 1.69 11.37 -3.42
C SER A 73 0.29 11.53 -4.05
N THR A 74 0.24 11.81 -5.34
CA THR A 74 -1.01 12.02 -6.08
C THR A 74 -1.81 10.74 -6.33
N ASP A 75 -1.17 9.58 -6.30
CA ASP A 75 -1.78 8.27 -6.51
C ASP A 75 -2.50 7.75 -5.25
N PHE A 76 -2.17 8.27 -4.06
CA PHE A 76 -2.75 7.83 -2.79
C PHE A 76 -4.07 8.54 -2.41
N ARG A 77 -4.65 9.38 -3.28
CA ARG A 77 -5.83 10.21 -2.95
C ARG A 77 -7.08 9.45 -2.50
N GLY A 78 -7.32 8.25 -3.03
CA GLY A 78 -8.54 7.49 -2.75
C GLY A 78 -8.49 6.63 -1.47
N MET A 79 -7.32 6.11 -1.11
CA MET A 79 -7.11 5.18 0.01
C MET A 79 -6.09 5.68 1.03
N GLY A 80 -5.56 6.89 0.87
CA GLY A 80 -4.60 7.49 1.77
C GLY A 80 -3.37 6.61 1.99
N LEU A 81 -2.79 6.73 3.18
CA LEU A 81 -1.62 5.98 3.60
C LEU A 81 -1.84 4.46 3.61
N LEU A 82 -3.07 4.00 3.83
CA LEU A 82 -3.42 2.58 3.82
C LEU A 82 -3.06 1.90 2.49
N SER A 83 -3.20 2.62 1.36
CA SER A 83 -2.77 2.09 0.07
C SER A 83 -1.26 1.84 -0.01
N LEU A 84 -0.46 2.76 0.50
CA LEU A 84 0.99 2.61 0.56
C LEU A 84 1.39 1.49 1.53
N GLU A 85 0.75 1.39 2.70
CA GLU A 85 0.99 0.29 3.65
C GLU A 85 0.69 -1.08 3.04
N ASN A 86 -0.42 -1.20 2.30
CA ASN A 86 -0.76 -2.44 1.60
C ASN A 86 0.25 -2.81 0.52
N LEU A 87 0.74 -1.83 -0.25
CA LEU A 87 1.80 -2.05 -1.25
C LEU A 87 3.10 -2.49 -0.58
N VAL A 88 3.51 -1.81 0.51
CA VAL A 88 4.71 -2.18 1.28
C VAL A 88 4.58 -3.59 1.85
N PHE A 89 3.43 -3.93 2.40
CA PHE A 89 3.15 -5.29 2.88
C PHE A 89 3.27 -6.31 1.74
N PHE A 90 2.68 -6.02 0.58
CA PHE A 90 2.74 -6.89 -0.59
C PHE A 90 4.17 -7.17 -1.04
N VAL A 91 5.00 -6.14 -1.22
CA VAL A 91 6.39 -6.31 -1.66
C VAL A 91 7.31 -6.89 -0.58
N THR A 92 6.93 -6.78 0.70
CA THR A 92 7.71 -7.32 1.82
C THR A 92 7.39 -8.79 2.07
N VAL A 93 6.12 -9.17 2.06
CA VAL A 93 5.65 -10.53 2.37
C VAL A 93 5.65 -11.43 1.15
N PHE A 94 5.29 -10.88 -0.02
CA PHE A 94 5.18 -11.61 -1.29
C PHE A 94 6.18 -11.09 -2.31
N GLY A 95 7.40 -10.77 -1.87
CA GLY A 95 8.37 -10.02 -2.68
C GLY A 95 8.75 -10.67 -4.02
N GLU A 96 8.89 -11.99 -4.08
CA GLU A 96 9.15 -12.69 -5.35
C GLU A 96 7.97 -12.54 -6.32
N TYR A 97 6.75 -12.76 -5.83
CA TYR A 97 5.54 -12.60 -6.63
C TYR A 97 5.34 -11.15 -7.10
N ALA A 98 5.61 -10.17 -6.24
CA ALA A 98 5.55 -8.75 -6.59
C ALA A 98 6.55 -8.38 -7.69
N ARG A 99 7.79 -8.88 -7.62
CA ARG A 99 8.81 -8.67 -8.65
C ARG A 99 8.47 -9.37 -9.96
N ASN A 100 7.91 -10.57 -9.90
CA ASN A 100 7.45 -11.28 -11.10
C ASN A 100 6.32 -10.50 -11.79
N ILE A 101 5.33 -9.98 -11.03
CA ILE A 101 4.28 -9.11 -11.59
C ILE A 101 4.89 -7.89 -12.27
N LEU A 102 5.83 -7.20 -11.63
CA LEU A 102 6.49 -6.05 -12.22
C LEU A 102 7.23 -6.44 -13.51
N SER A 103 8.01 -7.53 -13.50
CA SER A 103 8.73 -8.00 -14.68
C SER A 103 7.81 -8.30 -15.86
N HIS A 104 6.67 -8.96 -15.62
CA HIS A 104 5.67 -9.22 -16.66
C HIS A 104 5.01 -7.93 -17.18
N SER A 105 4.75 -6.95 -16.32
CA SER A 105 4.16 -5.67 -16.76
C SER A 105 5.08 -4.87 -17.71
N LEU A 106 6.39 -5.11 -17.66
CA LEU A 106 7.38 -4.46 -18.52
C LEU A 106 7.61 -5.21 -19.84
N HIS A 107 7.12 -6.45 -19.95
CA HIS A 107 7.28 -7.33 -21.11
C HIS A 107 5.94 -7.99 -21.49
N PRO A 108 5.03 -7.25 -22.15
CA PRO A 108 3.69 -7.73 -22.52
C PRO A 108 3.71 -8.88 -23.55
#